data_AF-A0A1C6B6Y4-F1
#
_entry.id   AF-A0A1C6B6Y4-F1
#
_cell.length_a   1.000
_cell.length_b   1.000
_cell.length_c   1.000
_cell.angle_alpha   90.00
_cell.angle_beta   90.00
_cell.angle_gamma   90.00
#
_symmetry.space_group_name_H-M   'P 1'
#
loop_
_entity.id
_entity.type
_entity.pdbx_description
1 polymer ?
#
loop_
_entity_poly.entity_id
_entity_poly.type
_entity_poly.pdbx_seq_one_letter_code
_entity_poly.pdbx_strand_id
1 'polypeptide(L)'
;MIKKLLSISLLLLLATALTACGGNRPTAERTNTTKPNQNESANKTDKNNFNEATNVELDFYGYKYSIPAYWTEGKNRSDLKCYYAETGDSVVMLQLNCSSSPVDSIDEFMEQIDRVLDNFRNEFDDFKAVNYGMIQLGNIDSVFLDFNAATSDFNITGKNVFFITDKKLISISLVQSDNSKYNYFEDYDKIIHSIRGSDDELEDSIQDASGQDDSVPGASEQDASVQDGSVQDSAEPDDLAQDDSEPDDSEQTSDYSSDTSSLSYSDGMYKIGVDMPAGEYVIKTFSHGYFELCSDSTGTVDSIIVNDNFKTNTIITVSDGQYLTINRATAYPSDQVSDLDIYDEGMFRVGIDLPAGEYKIHANKSGYVEVSSDSSHQFRSIVMNDNFEGDKYVTVSDGQYLTLNRAAIVQ
;
A
#
# COMPACT_ATOMS: atom_id res chain seq x y z
N MET A 1 -23.29 -23.13 9.96
CA MET A 1 -23.97 -21.88 9.56
C MET A 1 -23.95 -20.84 10.68
N ILE A 2 -25.06 -20.47 11.36
CA ILE A 2 -25.12 -19.31 12.31
C ILE A 2 -23.97 -19.26 13.33
N LYS A 3 -23.57 -20.39 13.95
CA LYS A 3 -22.45 -20.42 14.90
C LYS A 3 -21.09 -20.03 14.28
N LYS A 4 -20.80 -20.44 13.04
CA LYS A 4 -19.50 -20.14 12.38
C LYS A 4 -19.37 -18.64 12.07
N LEU A 5 -20.44 -18.05 11.50
CA LEU A 5 -20.53 -16.62 11.20
C LEU A 5 -20.40 -15.76 12.46
N LEU A 6 -21.13 -16.13 13.52
CA LEU A 6 -20.98 -15.48 14.84
C LEU A 6 -19.57 -15.64 15.41
N SER A 7 -18.89 -16.76 15.17
CA SER A 7 -17.51 -16.98 15.63
C SER A 7 -16.53 -16.06 14.92
N ILE A 8 -16.57 -15.96 13.58
CA ILE A 8 -15.63 -15.11 12.83
C ILE A 8 -15.88 -13.63 13.11
N SER A 9 -17.13 -13.17 13.12
CA SER A 9 -17.44 -11.77 13.48
C SER A 9 -17.07 -11.45 14.94
N LEU A 10 -17.21 -12.41 15.87
CA LEU A 10 -16.76 -12.22 17.25
C LEU A 10 -15.23 -12.20 17.37
N LEU A 11 -14.51 -13.09 16.68
CA LEU A 11 -13.04 -13.11 16.66
C LEU A 11 -12.49 -11.81 16.06
N LEU A 12 -13.08 -11.35 14.95
CA LEU A 12 -12.67 -10.11 14.31
C LEU A 12 -13.03 -8.88 15.17
N LEU A 13 -14.20 -8.88 15.82
CA LEU A 13 -14.56 -7.86 16.81
C LEU A 13 -13.60 -7.84 18.00
N LEU A 14 -13.16 -9.00 18.51
CA LEU A 14 -12.18 -9.11 19.61
C LEU A 14 -10.79 -8.66 19.17
N ALA A 15 -10.35 -9.07 17.97
CA ALA A 15 -9.10 -8.61 17.35
C ALA A 15 -9.08 -7.07 17.22
N THR A 16 -10.18 -6.47 16.76
CA THR A 16 -10.33 -5.01 16.65
C THR A 16 -10.94 -4.35 17.91
N ALA A 17 -11.01 -5.04 19.06
CA ALA A 17 -11.62 -4.50 20.27
C ALA A 17 -10.61 -3.71 21.11
N LEU A 18 -11.06 -2.52 21.55
CA LEU A 18 -10.31 -1.64 22.42
C LEU A 18 -10.97 -1.59 23.80
N THR A 19 -10.69 -2.58 24.65
CA THR A 19 -11.18 -2.59 26.03
C THR A 19 -10.30 -1.76 26.95
N ALA A 20 -10.87 -0.75 27.60
CA ALA A 20 -10.19 0.16 28.54
C ALA A 20 -9.74 -0.50 29.88
N CYS A 21 -9.51 -1.81 29.92
CA CYS A 21 -9.12 -2.54 31.12
C CYS A 21 -7.82 -3.30 30.89
N GLY A 22 -6.70 -2.73 31.37
CA GLY A 22 -5.40 -3.41 31.50
C GLY A 22 -5.42 -4.46 32.61
N GLY A 23 -6.19 -5.53 32.41
CA GLY A 23 -6.21 -6.70 33.27
C GLY A 23 -6.05 -7.96 32.43
N ASN A 24 -5.05 -8.78 32.75
CA ASN A 24 -4.81 -10.07 32.10
C ASN A 24 -6.12 -10.87 32.03
N ARG A 25 -6.69 -10.98 30.82
CA ARG A 25 -7.76 -11.94 30.58
C ARG A 25 -7.16 -13.35 30.64
N PRO A 26 -7.85 -14.33 31.24
CA PRO A 26 -7.39 -15.71 31.20
C PRO A 26 -7.29 -16.16 29.74
N THR A 27 -6.09 -16.58 29.30
CA THR A 27 -5.92 -17.32 28.06
C THR A 27 -6.84 -18.54 28.09
N ALA A 28 -7.79 -18.60 27.17
CA ALA A 28 -8.63 -19.78 27.01
C ALA A 28 -7.76 -20.94 26.51
N GLU A 29 -7.74 -22.06 27.24
CA GLU A 29 -7.05 -23.27 26.81
C GLU A 29 -7.67 -23.79 25.49
N ARG A 30 -7.01 -23.54 24.36
CA ARG A 30 -7.40 -24.12 23.07
C ARG A 30 -6.91 -25.57 23.01
N THR A 31 -7.85 -26.49 22.78
CA THR A 31 -7.52 -27.91 22.58
C THR A 31 -7.08 -28.13 21.14
N ASN A 32 -5.93 -28.78 20.96
CA ASN A 32 -5.39 -29.16 19.66
C ASN A 32 -6.37 -30.08 18.91
N THR A 33 -7.17 -29.50 18.02
CA THR A 33 -7.92 -30.23 17.00
C THR A 33 -7.13 -30.25 15.70
N THR A 34 -7.23 -31.36 14.96
CA THR A 34 -6.45 -31.60 13.74
C THR A 34 -6.76 -30.53 12.69
N LYS A 35 -5.78 -29.69 12.37
CA LYS A 35 -5.92 -28.58 11.42
C LYS A 35 -6.17 -29.09 9.99
N PRO A 36 -6.91 -28.35 9.14
CA PRO A 36 -6.97 -28.62 7.71
C PRO A 36 -5.55 -28.54 7.10
N ASN A 37 -5.29 -29.34 6.07
CA ASN A 37 -4.03 -29.26 5.33
C ASN A 37 -3.84 -27.84 4.76
N GLN A 38 -2.60 -27.35 4.78
CA GLN A 38 -2.17 -26.26 3.90
C GLN A 38 -2.17 -26.76 2.45
N ASN A 39 -3.33 -26.73 1.81
CA ASN A 39 -3.41 -26.75 0.36
C ASN A 39 -3.28 -25.31 -0.13
N GLU A 40 -2.52 -25.16 -1.22
CA GLU A 40 -2.34 -23.92 -1.96
C GLU A 40 -3.67 -23.21 -2.22
N SER A 41 -3.66 -21.88 -2.19
CA SER A 41 -4.77 -21.08 -2.68
C SER A 41 -5.01 -21.43 -4.15
N ALA A 42 -6.01 -22.26 -4.42
CA ALA A 42 -6.41 -22.56 -5.79
C ALA A 42 -6.85 -21.23 -6.43
N ASN A 43 -6.21 -20.82 -7.53
CA ASN A 43 -6.42 -19.53 -8.19
C ASN A 43 -7.92 -19.22 -8.38
N LYS A 44 -8.50 -18.46 -7.45
CA LYS A 44 -9.89 -18.01 -7.49
C LYS A 44 -9.98 -16.89 -8.50
N THR A 45 -11.00 -16.94 -9.36
CA THR A 45 -11.34 -15.76 -10.18
C THR A 45 -11.85 -14.65 -9.28
N ASP A 46 -11.44 -13.41 -9.55
CA ASP A 46 -11.85 -12.25 -8.77
C ASP A 46 -13.33 -11.91 -8.94
N LYS A 47 -13.92 -11.43 -7.85
CA LYS A 47 -15.21 -10.75 -7.82
C LYS A 47 -14.95 -9.27 -8.06
N ASN A 48 -15.41 -8.80 -9.22
CA ASN A 48 -15.24 -7.43 -9.67
C ASN A 48 -16.60 -6.90 -10.16
N ASN A 49 -17.55 -6.81 -9.23
CA ASN A 49 -18.96 -6.49 -9.45
C ASN A 49 -19.39 -5.16 -8.80
N PHE A 50 -18.44 -4.38 -8.28
CA PHE A 50 -18.64 -2.99 -7.90
C PHE A 50 -19.09 -2.15 -9.09
N ASN A 51 -20.29 -1.58 -8.99
CA ASN A 51 -20.90 -0.75 -10.02
C ASN A 51 -21.75 0.32 -9.34
N GLU A 52 -21.28 1.56 -9.37
CA GLU A 52 -21.87 2.73 -8.71
C GLU A 52 -23.37 2.90 -8.98
N ALA A 53 -23.84 2.61 -10.19
CA ALA A 53 -25.26 2.70 -10.54
C ALA A 53 -26.17 1.65 -9.84
N THR A 54 -25.58 0.65 -9.21
CA THR A 54 -26.28 -0.46 -8.53
C THR A 54 -25.78 -0.74 -7.11
N ASN A 55 -24.69 -0.10 -6.68
CA ASN A 55 -24.17 -0.22 -5.33
C ASN A 55 -25.15 0.40 -4.31
N VAL A 56 -25.07 -0.06 -3.08
CA VAL A 56 -25.79 0.51 -1.93
C VAL A 56 -24.85 1.47 -1.21
N GLU A 57 -25.33 2.68 -0.93
CA GLU A 57 -24.64 3.62 -0.06
C GLU A 57 -24.86 3.25 1.41
N LEU A 58 -23.81 3.34 2.21
CA LEU A 58 -23.79 3.04 3.63
C LEU A 58 -23.21 4.24 4.39
N ASP A 59 -23.86 4.63 5.49
CA ASP A 59 -23.35 5.64 6.43
C ASP A 59 -22.71 4.98 7.66
N PHE A 60 -21.47 5.34 7.99
CA PHE A 60 -20.81 4.93 9.24
C PHE A 60 -19.83 5.99 9.74
N TYR A 61 -20.12 6.55 10.92
CA TYR A 61 -19.27 7.53 11.63
C TYR A 61 -18.88 8.79 10.82
N GLY A 62 -19.83 9.34 10.06
CA GLY A 62 -19.63 10.58 9.28
C GLY A 62 -19.08 10.38 7.87
N TYR A 63 -18.80 9.12 7.48
CA TYR A 63 -18.37 8.74 6.15
C TYR A 63 -19.44 7.93 5.43
N LYS A 64 -19.43 8.07 4.11
CA LYS A 64 -20.21 7.28 3.16
C LYS A 64 -19.32 6.26 2.47
N TYR A 65 -19.88 5.08 2.25
CA TYR A 65 -19.21 3.94 1.62
C TYR A 65 -20.13 3.38 0.54
N SER A 66 -19.59 3.05 -0.63
CA SER A 66 -20.31 2.38 -1.71
C SER A 66 -20.03 0.88 -1.62
N ILE A 67 -21.05 0.05 -1.38
CA ILE A 67 -20.91 -1.42 -1.34
C ILE A 67 -21.72 -2.10 -2.45
N PRO A 68 -21.18 -3.12 -3.13
CA PRO A 68 -21.94 -3.85 -4.15
C PRO A 68 -23.24 -4.47 -3.59
N ALA A 69 -24.37 -4.31 -4.28
CA ALA A 69 -25.68 -4.76 -3.78
C ALA A 69 -25.86 -6.28 -3.60
N TYR A 70 -24.86 -7.10 -3.97
CA TYR A 70 -24.85 -8.52 -3.63
C TYR A 70 -24.43 -8.80 -2.18
N TRP A 71 -23.85 -7.83 -1.48
CA TRP A 71 -23.49 -7.92 -0.06
C TRP A 71 -24.76 -7.93 0.82
N THR A 72 -25.00 -9.03 1.52
CA THR A 72 -26.18 -9.20 2.38
C THR A 72 -25.91 -8.68 3.79
N GLU A 73 -26.79 -7.84 4.32
CA GLU A 73 -26.67 -7.27 5.67
C GLU A 73 -26.69 -8.35 6.77
N GLY A 74 -25.78 -8.22 7.73
CA GLY A 74 -25.63 -9.08 8.89
C GLY A 74 -26.33 -8.56 10.15
N LYS A 75 -25.71 -8.81 11.31
CA LYS A 75 -26.19 -8.29 12.60
C LYS A 75 -25.49 -6.98 12.93
N ASN A 76 -26.15 -5.87 12.62
CA ASN A 76 -25.59 -4.53 12.78
C ASN A 76 -25.96 -3.88 14.13
N ARG A 77 -25.06 -3.06 14.65
CA ARG A 77 -25.26 -2.11 15.76
C ARG A 77 -24.85 -0.69 15.32
N SER A 78 -24.76 0.25 16.25
CA SER A 78 -24.30 1.62 15.99
C SER A 78 -22.83 1.67 15.55
N ASP A 79 -22.02 0.85 16.20
CA ASP A 79 -20.56 0.86 16.28
C ASP A 79 -19.91 -0.38 15.63
N LEU A 80 -20.72 -1.21 14.99
CA LEU A 80 -20.30 -2.35 14.17
C LEU A 80 -21.34 -2.60 13.08
N LYS A 81 -20.89 -2.69 11.82
CA LYS A 81 -21.65 -3.22 10.68
C LYS A 81 -20.98 -4.47 10.16
N CYS A 82 -21.76 -5.43 9.69
CA CYS A 82 -21.30 -6.68 9.10
C CYS A 82 -22.11 -6.97 7.85
N TYR A 83 -21.45 -7.35 6.76
CA TYR A 83 -22.06 -7.77 5.51
C TYR A 83 -21.42 -9.07 5.04
N TYR A 84 -22.17 -9.89 4.32
CA TYR A 84 -21.71 -11.18 3.83
C TYR A 84 -21.96 -11.34 2.33
N ALA A 85 -20.93 -11.73 1.58
CA ALA A 85 -21.04 -12.11 0.18
C ALA A 85 -21.21 -13.63 0.01
N GLU A 86 -20.63 -14.41 0.92
CA GLU A 86 -20.81 -15.86 1.00
C GLU A 86 -21.05 -16.29 2.44
N THR A 87 -21.94 -17.27 2.62
CA THR A 87 -22.23 -17.90 3.91
C THR A 87 -22.55 -19.37 3.72
N GLY A 88 -22.32 -20.17 4.75
CA GLY A 88 -22.69 -21.59 4.77
C GLY A 88 -21.47 -22.45 5.04
N ASP A 89 -20.95 -23.05 3.97
CA ASP A 89 -19.72 -23.84 3.99
C ASP A 89 -18.47 -22.98 3.73
N SER A 90 -18.61 -21.82 3.06
CA SER A 90 -17.62 -20.74 3.01
C SER A 90 -18.09 -19.53 3.83
N VAL A 91 -17.17 -18.59 4.09
CA VAL A 91 -17.48 -17.28 4.67
C VAL A 91 -16.69 -16.21 3.92
N VAL A 92 -17.41 -15.19 3.45
CA VAL A 92 -16.83 -13.93 2.96
C VAL A 92 -17.57 -12.80 3.65
N MET A 93 -16.87 -12.05 4.50
CA MET A 93 -17.42 -11.07 5.42
C MET A 93 -16.69 -9.73 5.29
N LEU A 94 -17.45 -8.66 5.12
CA LEU A 94 -17.02 -7.27 5.28
C LEU A 94 -17.50 -6.78 6.65
N GLN A 95 -16.63 -6.19 7.45
CA GLN A 95 -16.92 -5.70 8.78
C GLN A 95 -16.39 -4.27 8.95
N LEU A 96 -17.28 -3.34 9.32
CA LEU A 96 -16.89 -1.98 9.74
C LEU A 96 -17.07 -1.90 11.25
N ASN A 97 -16.05 -1.49 11.99
CA ASN A 97 -16.07 -1.39 13.46
C ASN A 97 -15.51 -0.03 13.90
N CYS A 98 -15.99 0.50 15.02
CA CYS A 98 -15.50 1.73 15.64
C CYS A 98 -15.00 1.45 17.07
N SER A 99 -13.93 2.13 17.49
CA SER A 99 -13.48 2.12 18.89
C SER A 99 -14.53 2.71 19.84
N SER A 100 -14.56 2.17 21.06
CA SER A 100 -15.27 2.78 22.19
C SER A 100 -14.44 3.82 22.93
N SER A 101 -13.11 3.71 22.87
CA SER A 101 -12.16 4.64 23.48
C SER A 101 -11.79 5.74 22.49
N PRO A 102 -11.54 6.97 22.95
CA PRO A 102 -10.95 8.00 22.12
C PRO A 102 -9.50 7.65 21.76
N VAL A 103 -9.00 8.31 20.72
CA VAL A 103 -7.62 8.35 20.28
C VAL A 103 -7.22 9.82 20.22
N ASP A 104 -6.47 10.28 21.22
CA ASP A 104 -6.18 11.70 21.42
C ASP A 104 -4.88 12.15 20.73
N SER A 105 -4.04 11.22 20.25
CA SER A 105 -2.78 11.49 19.53
C SER A 105 -2.41 10.41 18.51
N ILE A 106 -1.41 10.68 17.67
CA ILE A 106 -0.83 9.70 16.74
C ILE A 106 -0.06 8.58 17.49
N ASP A 107 0.57 8.87 18.61
CA ASP A 107 1.23 7.84 19.44
C ASP A 107 0.19 6.85 19.99
N GLU A 108 -0.95 7.37 20.46
CA GLU A 108 -2.08 6.54 20.90
C GLU A 108 -2.74 5.76 19.75
N PHE A 109 -2.67 6.25 18.51
CA PHE A 109 -3.10 5.51 17.33
C PHE A 109 -2.20 4.32 17.08
N MET A 110 -0.88 4.54 17.05
CA MET A 110 0.10 3.48 16.79
C MET A 110 0.08 2.43 17.90
N GLU A 111 0.00 2.83 19.18
CA GLU A 111 -0.24 1.90 20.29
C GLU A 111 -1.53 1.07 20.11
N GLN A 112 -2.57 1.63 19.48
CA GLN A 112 -3.82 0.90 19.22
C GLN A 112 -3.69 -0.05 18.03
N ILE A 113 -2.95 0.30 16.98
CA ILE A 113 -2.62 -0.62 15.88
C ILE A 113 -1.79 -1.81 16.39
N ASP A 114 -0.77 -1.56 17.22
CA ASP A 114 0.03 -2.63 17.85
C ASP A 114 -0.82 -3.57 18.72
N ARG A 115 -1.70 -3.01 19.56
CA ARG A 115 -2.65 -3.80 20.36
C ARG A 115 -3.61 -4.60 19.49
N VAL A 116 -4.06 -4.06 18.36
CA VAL A 116 -4.90 -4.79 17.41
C VAL A 116 -4.11 -5.95 16.79
N LEU A 117 -2.87 -5.75 16.35
CA LEU A 117 -1.99 -6.81 15.85
C LEU A 117 -1.76 -7.92 16.89
N ASP A 118 -1.54 -7.56 18.16
CA ASP A 118 -1.43 -8.53 19.25
C ASP A 118 -2.74 -9.26 19.53
N ASN A 119 -3.89 -8.59 19.49
CA ASN A 119 -5.18 -9.26 19.60
C ASN A 119 -5.41 -10.22 18.41
N PHE A 120 -5.03 -9.85 17.18
CA PHE A 120 -5.07 -10.75 16.02
C PHE A 120 -4.23 -12.02 16.23
N ARG A 121 -3.00 -11.88 16.77
CA ARG A 121 -2.12 -13.01 17.16
C ARG A 121 -2.70 -13.89 18.26
N ASN A 122 -3.51 -13.33 19.16
CA ASN A 122 -4.12 -14.05 20.28
C ASN A 122 -5.47 -14.71 19.92
N GLU A 123 -6.25 -14.11 19.04
CA GLU A 123 -7.60 -14.55 18.70
C GLU A 123 -7.62 -15.51 17.50
N PHE A 124 -6.73 -15.36 16.51
CA PHE A 124 -6.65 -16.28 15.37
C PHE A 124 -5.50 -17.27 15.51
N ASP A 125 -5.75 -18.53 15.11
CA ASP A 125 -4.69 -19.55 15.06
C ASP A 125 -3.78 -19.26 13.86
N ASP A 126 -2.48 -19.56 13.94
CA ASP A 126 -1.50 -19.39 12.85
C ASP A 126 -1.50 -17.99 12.16
N PHE A 127 -1.87 -16.93 12.87
CA PHE A 127 -1.89 -15.57 12.34
C PHE A 127 -0.52 -15.13 11.82
N LYS A 128 -0.52 -14.56 10.62
CA LYS A 128 0.61 -13.92 9.94
C LYS A 128 0.13 -12.62 9.29
N ALA A 129 0.71 -11.49 9.70
CA ALA A 129 0.67 -10.30 8.86
C ALA A 129 1.48 -10.59 7.58
N VAL A 130 0.91 -10.26 6.43
CA VAL A 130 1.48 -10.48 5.10
C VAL A 130 2.07 -9.18 4.57
N ASN A 131 1.28 -8.11 4.62
CA ASN A 131 1.68 -6.76 4.26
C ASN A 131 0.98 -5.77 5.21
N TYR A 132 1.62 -4.66 5.55
CA TYR A 132 1.04 -3.59 6.35
C TYR A 132 1.81 -2.30 6.12
N GLY A 133 1.13 -1.16 6.21
CA GLY A 133 1.75 0.13 5.95
C GLY A 133 0.73 1.27 5.93
N MET A 134 1.16 2.44 5.49
CA MET A 134 0.28 3.60 5.28
C MET A 134 -0.37 3.53 3.90
N ILE A 135 -1.63 3.97 3.81
CA ILE A 135 -2.35 4.20 2.56
C ILE A 135 -3.19 5.47 2.70
N GLN A 136 -3.24 6.30 1.66
CA GLN A 136 -4.09 7.48 1.61
C GLN A 136 -5.36 7.17 0.82
N LEU A 137 -6.52 7.31 1.47
CA LEU A 137 -7.83 7.06 0.89
C LEU A 137 -8.57 8.39 0.73
N GLY A 138 -8.48 8.99 -0.46
CA GLY A 138 -8.89 10.37 -0.67
C GLY A 138 -8.07 11.33 0.19
N ASN A 139 -8.71 12.02 1.13
CA ASN A 139 -8.06 12.89 2.12
C ASN A 139 -7.85 12.21 3.48
N ILE A 140 -7.99 10.89 3.58
CA ILE A 140 -7.94 10.12 4.83
C ILE A 140 -6.64 9.32 4.91
N ASP A 141 -5.74 9.74 5.79
CA ASP A 141 -4.55 8.96 6.11
C ASP A 141 -4.96 7.71 6.91
N SER A 142 -4.56 6.54 6.39
CA SER A 142 -4.99 5.24 6.89
C SER A 142 -3.80 4.28 7.03
N VAL A 143 -3.94 3.28 7.90
CA VAL A 143 -3.04 2.12 8.00
C VAL A 143 -3.76 0.91 7.40
N PHE A 144 -3.09 0.14 6.53
CA PHE A 144 -3.62 -1.13 6.04
C PHE A 144 -2.91 -2.34 6.66
N LEU A 145 -3.58 -3.48 6.67
CA LEU A 145 -3.07 -4.78 7.12
C LEU A 145 -3.68 -5.91 6.29
N ASP A 146 -2.84 -6.57 5.51
CA ASP A 146 -3.14 -7.85 4.86
C ASP A 146 -2.66 -8.98 5.77
N PHE A 147 -3.44 -10.04 5.91
CA PHE A 147 -3.09 -11.16 6.80
C PHE A 147 -3.63 -12.51 6.34
N ASN A 148 -2.89 -13.55 6.72
CA ASN A 148 -3.30 -14.95 6.67
C ASN A 148 -3.50 -15.45 8.10
N ALA A 149 -4.54 -16.26 8.35
CA ALA A 149 -4.74 -16.90 9.63
C ALA A 149 -5.63 -18.14 9.52
N ALA A 150 -5.90 -18.79 10.65
CA ALA A 150 -6.79 -19.92 10.77
C ALA A 150 -7.82 -19.73 11.89
N THR A 151 -8.91 -20.47 11.75
CA THR A 151 -9.98 -20.64 12.73
C THR A 151 -10.19 -22.14 12.96
N SER A 152 -11.01 -22.51 13.95
CA SER A 152 -11.39 -23.92 14.16
C SER A 152 -12.11 -24.58 12.98
N ASP A 153 -12.56 -23.80 11.98
CA ASP A 153 -13.36 -24.27 10.85
C ASP A 153 -12.67 -24.13 9.49
N PHE A 154 -11.84 -23.10 9.28
CA PHE A 154 -11.28 -22.70 7.98
C PHE A 154 -9.92 -21.99 8.14
N ASN A 155 -9.07 -22.07 7.12
CA ASN A 155 -8.05 -21.02 6.91
C ASN A 155 -8.73 -19.79 6.32
N ILE A 156 -8.20 -18.60 6.62
CA ILE A 156 -8.72 -17.33 6.18
C ILE A 156 -7.60 -16.43 5.66
N THR A 157 -7.94 -15.62 4.66
CA THR A 157 -7.14 -14.48 4.20
C THR A 157 -7.96 -13.22 4.43
N GLY A 158 -7.35 -12.13 4.88
CA GLY A 158 -8.07 -10.88 5.12
C GLY A 158 -7.26 -9.64 4.79
N LYS A 159 -8.00 -8.55 4.57
CA LYS A 159 -7.50 -7.18 4.45
C LYS A 159 -8.16 -6.32 5.51
N ASN A 160 -7.46 -5.33 6.03
CA ASN A 160 -7.97 -4.38 7.00
C ASN A 160 -7.46 -2.99 6.66
N VAL A 161 -8.28 -1.98 6.88
CA VAL A 161 -7.92 -0.56 6.81
C VAL A 161 -8.37 0.10 8.11
N PHE A 162 -7.49 0.90 8.68
CA PHE A 162 -7.67 1.62 9.94
C PHE A 162 -7.45 3.11 9.72
N PHE A 163 -8.33 3.97 10.24
CA PHE A 163 -8.13 5.42 10.24
C PHE A 163 -8.80 6.06 11.46
N ILE A 164 -8.48 7.32 11.74
CA ILE A 164 -9.10 8.07 12.83
C ILE A 164 -10.07 9.11 12.30
N THR A 165 -11.23 9.22 12.96
CA THR A 165 -12.16 10.34 12.78
C THR A 165 -12.80 10.71 14.11
N ASP A 166 -12.97 12.01 14.41
CA ASP A 166 -13.52 12.50 15.69
C ASP A 166 -12.91 11.80 16.92
N LYS A 167 -11.59 11.58 16.88
CA LYS A 167 -10.82 10.83 17.89
C LYS A 167 -11.27 9.37 18.05
N LYS A 168 -11.78 8.70 17.02
CA LYS A 168 -12.17 7.28 17.09
C LYS A 168 -11.50 6.50 15.98
N LEU A 169 -10.98 5.32 16.34
CA LEU A 169 -10.44 4.37 15.38
C LEU A 169 -11.59 3.68 14.65
N ILE A 170 -11.66 3.87 13.33
CA ILE A 170 -12.47 3.09 12.42
C ILE A 170 -11.62 1.95 11.87
N SER A 171 -12.20 0.76 11.73
CA SER A 171 -11.60 -0.40 11.10
C SER A 171 -12.56 -0.97 10.05
N ILE A 172 -12.07 -1.22 8.83
CA ILE A 172 -12.80 -1.81 7.72
C ILE A 172 -12.09 -3.08 7.30
N SER A 173 -12.65 -4.23 7.69
CA SER A 173 -12.03 -5.54 7.52
C SER A 173 -12.79 -6.37 6.49
N LEU A 174 -12.08 -6.93 5.51
CA LEU A 174 -12.56 -8.04 4.68
C LEU A 174 -11.90 -9.33 5.15
N VAL A 175 -12.68 -10.39 5.34
CA VAL A 175 -12.17 -11.74 5.59
C VAL A 175 -12.88 -12.73 4.66
N GLN A 176 -12.10 -13.56 3.97
CA GLN A 176 -12.59 -14.65 3.13
C GLN A 176 -11.92 -15.97 3.52
N SER A 177 -12.70 -17.06 3.54
CA SER A 177 -12.18 -18.40 3.78
C SER A 177 -11.46 -18.97 2.56
N ASP A 178 -10.50 -19.87 2.79
CA ASP A 178 -9.78 -20.62 1.76
C ASP A 178 -10.72 -21.27 0.72
N ASN A 179 -11.89 -21.74 1.14
CA ASN A 179 -12.91 -22.34 0.29
C ASN A 179 -13.99 -21.38 -0.27
N SER A 180 -13.82 -20.06 -0.19
CA SER A 180 -14.72 -19.10 -0.88
C SER A 180 -14.73 -19.33 -2.40
N LYS A 181 -15.86 -19.07 -3.04
CA LYS A 181 -16.05 -19.30 -4.49
C LYS A 181 -15.25 -18.31 -5.35
N TYR A 182 -15.10 -17.07 -4.88
CA TYR A 182 -14.34 -16.01 -5.54
C TYR A 182 -13.32 -15.39 -4.58
N ASN A 183 -12.34 -14.67 -5.14
CA ASN A 183 -11.55 -13.69 -4.41
C ASN A 183 -12.30 -12.34 -4.39
N TYR A 184 -12.39 -11.67 -3.24
CA TYR A 184 -13.17 -10.43 -3.10
C TYR A 184 -12.32 -9.18 -2.87
N PHE A 185 -10.99 -9.28 -2.96
CA PHE A 185 -10.10 -8.14 -2.73
C PHE A 185 -10.28 -7.01 -3.76
N GLU A 186 -10.50 -7.31 -5.03
CA GLU A 186 -10.83 -6.30 -6.08
C GLU A 186 -12.06 -5.43 -5.72
N ASP A 187 -13.17 -6.05 -5.30
CA ASP A 187 -14.36 -5.31 -4.87
C ASP A 187 -14.13 -4.61 -3.51
N TYR A 188 -13.27 -5.13 -2.62
CA TYR A 188 -12.90 -4.46 -1.37
C TYR A 188 -12.05 -3.21 -1.58
N ASP A 189 -11.06 -3.27 -2.46
CA ASP A 189 -10.19 -2.13 -2.78
C ASP A 189 -11.05 -0.98 -3.33
N LYS A 190 -12.06 -1.27 -4.14
CA LYS A 190 -13.05 -0.29 -4.61
C LYS A 190 -13.97 0.24 -3.50
N ILE A 191 -14.35 -0.60 -2.53
CA ILE A 191 -15.12 -0.15 -1.35
C ILE A 191 -14.29 0.85 -0.53
N ILE A 192 -13.01 0.58 -0.24
CA ILE A 192 -12.18 1.50 0.57
C ILE A 192 -11.79 2.78 -0.18
N HIS A 193 -11.68 2.74 -1.52
CA HIS A 193 -11.49 3.97 -2.32
C HIS A 193 -12.79 4.77 -2.52
N SER A 194 -13.96 4.23 -2.17
CA SER A 194 -15.24 4.94 -2.23
C SER A 194 -15.57 5.76 -0.98
N ILE A 195 -14.70 5.70 0.05
CA ILE A 195 -14.87 6.41 1.31
C ILE A 195 -14.79 7.91 1.06
N ARG A 196 -15.82 8.63 1.49
CA ARG A 196 -15.87 10.10 1.46
C ARG A 196 -16.55 10.64 2.71
N GLY A 197 -16.09 11.79 3.18
CA GLY A 197 -16.67 12.50 4.30
C GLY A 197 -18.02 13.13 3.93
N SER A 198 -18.80 13.50 4.93
CA SER A 198 -20.08 14.20 4.72
C SER A 198 -19.92 15.59 4.09
N ASP A 199 -18.75 16.22 4.25
CA ASP A 199 -18.46 17.56 3.74
C ASP A 199 -18.00 17.56 2.26
N ASP A 200 -17.61 16.41 1.71
CA ASP A 200 -17.15 16.28 0.31
C ASP A 200 -18.31 16.50 -0.70
N GLU A 201 -19.58 16.38 -0.28
CA GLU A 201 -20.75 16.63 -1.14
C GLU A 201 -20.90 18.10 -1.59
N LEU A 202 -20.12 19.02 -1.03
CA LEU A 202 -20.19 20.44 -1.38
C LEU A 202 -19.50 20.79 -2.71
N GLU A 203 -18.43 20.08 -3.12
CA GLU A 203 -17.69 20.43 -4.34
C GLU A 203 -18.43 20.04 -5.64
N ASP A 204 -19.08 18.87 -5.68
CA ASP A 204 -19.87 18.44 -6.84
C ASP A 204 -21.10 19.33 -7.09
N SER A 205 -21.63 19.97 -6.05
CA SER A 205 -22.83 20.82 -6.16
C SER A 205 -22.62 22.14 -6.93
N ILE A 206 -21.37 22.52 -7.23
CA ILE A 206 -21.01 23.82 -7.79
C ILE A 206 -20.91 23.79 -9.34
N GLN A 207 -20.76 22.62 -9.97
CA GLN A 207 -20.50 22.54 -11.42
C GLN A 207 -21.75 22.70 -12.31
N ASP A 208 -22.97 22.47 -11.79
CA ASP A 208 -24.21 22.51 -12.57
C ASP A 208 -24.87 23.92 -12.67
N ALA A 209 -24.25 24.96 -12.13
CA ALA A 209 -24.86 26.29 -11.96
C ALA A 209 -24.57 27.31 -13.09
N SER A 210 -24.03 26.92 -14.25
CA SER A 210 -23.82 27.84 -15.38
C SER A 210 -24.03 27.17 -16.75
N GLY A 211 -25.27 27.17 -17.28
CA GLY A 211 -25.59 26.47 -18.53
C GLY A 211 -26.92 26.79 -19.20
N GLN A 212 -27.31 28.06 -19.33
CA GLN A 212 -28.42 28.55 -20.19
C GLN A 212 -28.18 30.05 -20.47
N ASP A 213 -28.46 30.63 -21.65
CA ASP A 213 -29.04 30.17 -22.92
C ASP A 213 -28.52 31.11 -24.03
N ASP A 214 -28.39 30.66 -25.29
CA ASP A 214 -29.00 31.33 -26.46
C ASP A 214 -28.65 30.70 -27.84
N SER A 215 -29.67 30.02 -28.38
CA SER A 215 -30.17 30.04 -29.78
C SER A 215 -29.32 29.67 -31.04
N VAL A 216 -29.97 28.86 -31.90
CA VAL A 216 -29.47 28.11 -33.08
C VAL A 216 -30.52 28.25 -34.21
N PRO A 217 -30.20 28.60 -35.49
CA PRO A 217 -29.69 27.60 -36.46
C PRO A 217 -28.86 28.11 -37.69
N GLY A 218 -28.27 27.17 -38.44
CA GLY A 218 -27.81 27.36 -39.84
C GLY A 218 -27.53 26.02 -40.55
N ALA A 219 -28.26 25.71 -41.64
CA ALA A 219 -28.14 24.46 -42.41
C ALA A 219 -26.95 24.51 -43.42
N SER A 220 -26.56 23.50 -44.20
CA SER A 220 -27.23 22.28 -44.73
C SER A 220 -26.20 21.35 -45.39
N GLU A 221 -26.49 20.03 -45.51
CA GLU A 221 -26.20 19.11 -46.66
C GLU A 221 -24.76 19.02 -47.25
N GLN A 222 -24.20 17.90 -47.74
CA GLN A 222 -24.73 16.61 -48.24
C GLN A 222 -23.56 15.57 -48.26
N ASP A 223 -23.90 14.27 -48.26
CA ASP A 223 -23.42 13.17 -49.16
C ASP A 223 -21.96 13.15 -49.71
N ALA A 224 -21.26 12.02 -49.92
CA ALA A 224 -21.62 10.59 -49.85
C ALA A 224 -20.35 9.71 -49.69
N SER A 225 -20.53 8.45 -49.25
CA SER A 225 -20.12 7.17 -49.90
C SER A 225 -18.90 7.13 -50.88
N VAL A 226 -18.08 6.07 -51.05
CA VAL A 226 -18.10 4.66 -50.57
C VAL A 226 -16.84 3.90 -51.08
N GLN A 227 -16.34 2.88 -50.34
CA GLN A 227 -15.59 1.68 -50.84
C GLN A 227 -14.24 1.86 -51.60
N ASP A 228 -13.41 0.85 -51.91
CA ASP A 228 -13.13 -0.55 -51.47
C ASP A 228 -11.83 -1.02 -52.16
N GLY A 229 -11.24 -2.16 -51.75
CA GLY A 229 -10.15 -2.87 -52.44
C GLY A 229 -8.79 -2.76 -51.70
N SER A 230 -8.21 -3.79 -51.07
CA SER A 230 -7.84 -5.15 -51.53
C SER A 230 -6.64 -5.16 -52.50
N VAL A 231 -5.66 -6.07 -52.50
CA VAL A 231 -5.29 -7.22 -51.62
C VAL A 231 -3.88 -7.70 -52.03
N GLN A 232 -3.24 -8.59 -51.23
CA GLN A 232 -2.27 -9.64 -51.63
C GLN A 232 -0.73 -9.47 -51.56
N ASP A 233 -0.11 -10.54 -51.01
CA ASP A 233 1.15 -11.24 -51.42
C ASP A 233 2.53 -10.57 -51.22
N SER A 234 3.63 -11.30 -50.94
CA SER A 234 3.82 -12.72 -50.58
C SER A 234 5.20 -13.02 -49.92
N ALA A 235 5.28 -14.18 -49.25
CA ALA A 235 6.42 -15.11 -49.08
C ALA A 235 7.68 -14.74 -48.24
N GLU A 236 8.03 -15.69 -47.37
CA GLU A 236 9.36 -15.90 -46.76
C GLU A 236 10.33 -16.60 -47.75
N PRO A 237 11.60 -16.86 -47.33
CA PRO A 237 11.89 -18.24 -46.92
C PRO A 237 12.84 -18.39 -45.71
N ASP A 238 12.83 -19.60 -45.14
CA ASP A 238 13.81 -20.15 -44.18
C ASP A 238 15.27 -20.10 -44.70
N ASP A 239 16.24 -20.05 -43.78
CA ASP A 239 17.36 -21.01 -43.82
C ASP A 239 17.92 -21.31 -42.41
N LEU A 240 18.43 -22.53 -42.21
CA LEU A 240 18.89 -23.07 -40.93
C LEU A 240 20.41 -23.27 -40.92
N ALA A 241 21.10 -22.78 -39.89
CA ALA A 241 22.44 -23.26 -39.55
C ALA A 241 22.69 -23.17 -38.03
N GLN A 242 22.97 -24.32 -37.41
CA GLN A 242 23.60 -24.41 -36.09
C GLN A 242 25.12 -24.47 -36.29
N ASP A 243 25.90 -23.89 -35.38
CA ASP A 243 27.28 -24.30 -35.14
C ASP A 243 27.59 -24.19 -33.63
N ASP A 244 28.24 -25.22 -33.08
CA ASP A 244 28.54 -25.37 -31.65
C ASP A 244 30.01 -24.99 -31.40
N SER A 245 30.30 -24.06 -30.48
CA SER A 245 31.57 -24.07 -29.72
C SER A 245 31.61 -23.11 -28.53
N GLU A 246 31.85 -23.70 -27.35
CA GLU A 246 32.48 -23.08 -26.17
C GLU A 246 33.74 -23.92 -25.84
N PRO A 247 34.65 -23.43 -24.98
CA PRO A 247 35.18 -22.07 -24.86
C PRO A 247 36.72 -22.08 -25.04
N ASP A 248 37.35 -20.90 -25.17
CA ASP A 248 38.80 -20.78 -25.06
C ASP A 248 39.18 -19.86 -23.89
N ASP A 249 40.21 -20.26 -23.15
CA ASP A 249 40.65 -19.66 -21.89
C ASP A 249 41.94 -18.87 -22.14
N SER A 250 41.86 -17.55 -22.04
CA SER A 250 43.05 -16.70 -22.08
C SER A 250 42.95 -15.57 -21.05
N GLU A 251 43.61 -15.77 -19.91
CA GLU A 251 43.95 -14.70 -18.97
C GLU A 251 44.62 -13.53 -19.70
N GLN A 252 44.00 -12.35 -19.71
CA GLN A 252 44.69 -11.12 -20.06
C GLN A 252 44.53 -10.09 -18.96
N THR A 253 45.56 -9.98 -18.13
CA THR A 253 45.72 -8.94 -17.11
C THR A 253 45.76 -7.56 -17.78
N SER A 254 44.72 -6.75 -17.62
CA SER A 254 44.71 -5.34 -17.97
C SER A 254 44.90 -4.47 -16.73
N ASP A 255 45.97 -3.66 -16.75
CA ASP A 255 46.30 -2.68 -15.72
C ASP A 255 45.27 -1.54 -15.72
N TYR A 256 44.32 -1.57 -14.79
CA TYR A 256 43.27 -0.56 -14.69
C TYR A 256 43.80 0.70 -14.00
N SER A 257 44.25 1.65 -14.83
CA SER A 257 44.26 3.07 -14.49
C SER A 257 42.91 3.46 -13.88
N SER A 258 42.93 4.14 -12.74
CA SER A 258 41.74 4.57 -12.03
C SER A 258 40.98 5.64 -12.81
N ASP A 259 39.97 5.21 -13.57
CA ASP A 259 38.93 6.08 -14.10
C ASP A 259 37.69 5.89 -13.22
N THR A 260 37.29 6.94 -12.49
CA THR A 260 36.16 6.88 -11.57
C THR A 260 34.85 6.99 -12.35
N SER A 261 34.47 5.91 -13.04
CA SER A 261 33.09 5.75 -13.50
C SER A 261 32.18 5.69 -12.28
N SER A 262 31.36 6.73 -12.08
CA SER A 262 30.31 6.72 -11.05
C SER A 262 29.40 5.53 -11.33
N LEU A 263 29.37 4.57 -10.42
CA LEU A 263 28.63 3.33 -10.60
C LEU A 263 27.15 3.66 -10.37
N SER A 264 26.31 3.56 -11.40
CA SER A 264 24.90 3.94 -11.32
C SER A 264 23.99 2.89 -11.94
N TYR A 265 22.82 2.70 -11.35
CA TYR A 265 21.85 1.67 -11.70
C TYR A 265 20.56 2.35 -12.16
N SER A 266 20.29 2.33 -13.46
CA SER A 266 19.10 2.94 -14.07
C SER A 266 17.85 2.07 -13.90
N ASP A 267 16.76 2.43 -14.58
CA ASP A 267 15.52 1.66 -14.71
C ASP A 267 15.77 0.14 -14.93
N GLY A 268 15.16 -0.73 -14.11
CA GLY A 268 15.36 -2.18 -14.14
C GLY A 268 15.20 -2.87 -12.78
N MET A 269 15.29 -4.20 -12.77
CA MET A 269 15.31 -5.03 -11.56
C MET A 269 16.71 -5.63 -11.35
N TYR A 270 17.25 -5.50 -10.14
CA TYR A 270 18.60 -5.92 -9.77
C TYR A 270 18.58 -6.91 -8.61
N LYS A 271 19.24 -8.05 -8.77
CA LYS A 271 19.48 -8.99 -7.67
C LYS A 271 20.67 -8.53 -6.84
N ILE A 272 20.40 -8.26 -5.56
CA ILE A 272 21.41 -7.73 -4.65
C ILE A 272 22.44 -8.80 -4.30
N GLY A 273 23.71 -8.45 -4.39
CA GLY A 273 24.86 -9.36 -4.28
C GLY A 273 25.22 -10.07 -5.59
N VAL A 274 24.53 -9.79 -6.70
CA VAL A 274 24.83 -10.33 -8.04
C VAL A 274 24.93 -9.21 -9.08
N ASP A 275 23.83 -8.48 -9.31
CA ASP A 275 23.76 -7.42 -10.31
C ASP A 275 24.13 -6.04 -9.71
N MET A 276 23.89 -5.89 -8.41
CA MET A 276 24.09 -4.66 -7.63
C MET A 276 24.58 -5.05 -6.22
N PRO A 277 25.69 -4.51 -5.69
CA PRO A 277 26.18 -4.86 -4.36
C PRO A 277 25.20 -4.48 -3.24
N ALA A 278 25.18 -5.23 -2.14
CA ALA A 278 24.55 -4.76 -0.90
C ALA A 278 25.18 -3.46 -0.39
N GLY A 279 24.37 -2.59 0.21
CA GLY A 279 24.78 -1.27 0.66
C GLY A 279 23.63 -0.27 0.74
N GLU A 280 23.95 1.00 0.97
CA GLU A 280 22.98 2.10 0.91
C GLU A 280 23.11 2.85 -0.41
N TYR A 281 21.97 3.24 -0.98
CA TYR A 281 21.88 3.92 -2.27
C TYR A 281 20.94 5.12 -2.21
N VAL A 282 21.34 6.21 -2.85
CA VAL A 282 20.45 7.35 -3.14
C VAL A 282 19.83 7.13 -4.51
N ILE A 283 18.50 6.97 -4.58
CA ILE A 283 17.75 6.86 -5.82
C ILE A 283 17.24 8.24 -6.20
N LYS A 284 17.64 8.74 -7.38
CA LYS A 284 17.24 10.07 -7.89
C LYS A 284 16.29 9.96 -9.08
N THR A 285 15.34 10.88 -9.19
CA THR A 285 14.43 11.00 -10.34
C THR A 285 14.31 12.46 -10.80
N PHE A 286 14.09 12.67 -12.09
CA PHE A 286 13.74 13.98 -12.66
C PHE A 286 12.22 14.21 -12.74
N SER A 287 11.41 13.28 -12.23
CA SER A 287 9.94 13.34 -12.29
C SER A 287 9.31 12.62 -11.10
N HIS A 288 8.50 11.59 -11.35
CA HIS A 288 7.99 10.67 -10.34
C HIS A 288 8.73 9.33 -10.50
N GLY A 289 9.50 8.97 -9.48
CA GLY A 289 10.21 7.70 -9.39
C GLY A 289 9.41 6.69 -8.58
N TYR A 290 9.66 5.42 -8.83
CA TYR A 290 9.16 4.33 -8.00
C TYR A 290 10.29 3.35 -7.74
N PHE A 291 10.33 2.79 -6.54
CA PHE A 291 11.17 1.64 -6.25
C PHE A 291 10.36 0.57 -5.53
N GLU A 292 10.80 -0.67 -5.65
CA GLU A 292 10.29 -1.82 -4.89
C GLU A 292 11.45 -2.74 -4.50
N LEU A 293 11.56 -3.04 -3.22
CA LEU A 293 12.53 -3.97 -2.67
C LEU A 293 11.81 -5.26 -2.26
N CYS A 294 12.17 -6.38 -2.89
CA CYS A 294 11.61 -7.70 -2.65
C CYS A 294 12.60 -8.67 -2.00
N SER A 295 12.06 -9.67 -1.30
CA SER A 295 12.78 -10.78 -0.69
C SER A 295 13.06 -11.93 -1.65
N ASP A 296 12.32 -12.03 -2.75
CA ASP A 296 12.55 -12.95 -3.86
C ASP A 296 12.16 -12.33 -5.21
N SER A 297 12.32 -13.09 -6.30
CA SER A 297 12.01 -12.65 -7.67
C SER A 297 10.66 -13.16 -8.18
N THR A 298 9.71 -13.50 -7.31
CA THR A 298 8.42 -14.08 -7.74
C THR A 298 7.48 -13.05 -8.35
N GLY A 299 7.69 -11.75 -8.11
CA GLY A 299 6.76 -10.69 -8.48
C GLY A 299 5.42 -10.77 -7.73
N THR A 300 5.39 -11.48 -6.60
CA THR A 300 4.21 -11.54 -5.73
C THR A 300 4.24 -10.45 -4.68
N VAL A 301 3.08 -9.97 -4.26
CA VAL A 301 2.97 -8.96 -3.19
C VAL A 301 3.59 -9.45 -1.86
N ASP A 302 3.52 -10.75 -1.59
CA ASP A 302 4.14 -11.40 -0.43
C ASP A 302 5.68 -11.27 -0.42
N SER A 303 6.30 -11.02 -1.57
CA SER A 303 7.75 -10.83 -1.67
C SER A 303 8.19 -9.41 -1.28
N ILE A 304 7.29 -8.41 -1.34
CA ILE A 304 7.61 -6.99 -1.14
C ILE A 304 7.98 -6.73 0.32
N ILE A 305 9.20 -6.21 0.53
CA ILE A 305 9.71 -5.75 1.83
C ILE A 305 9.32 -4.29 2.05
N VAL A 306 9.45 -3.47 1.00
CA VAL A 306 8.97 -2.07 0.95
C VAL A 306 8.96 -1.57 -0.50
N ASN A 307 8.01 -0.69 -0.82
CA ASN A 307 7.99 0.07 -2.07
C ASN A 307 7.49 1.51 -1.80
N ASP A 308 7.81 2.45 -2.70
CA ASP A 308 7.37 3.84 -2.57
C ASP A 308 7.32 4.58 -3.93
N ASN A 309 6.48 5.62 -4.00
CA ASN A 309 6.42 6.57 -5.11
C ASN A 309 6.98 7.92 -4.64
N PHE A 310 8.18 8.25 -5.09
CA PHE A 310 8.94 9.41 -4.62
C PHE A 310 9.18 10.45 -5.73
N LYS A 311 9.63 11.63 -5.32
CA LYS A 311 10.11 12.70 -6.20
C LYS A 311 11.52 13.10 -5.78
N THR A 312 12.25 13.74 -6.69
CA THR A 312 13.61 14.27 -6.50
C THR A 312 14.61 13.20 -6.05
N ASN A 313 14.57 12.75 -4.79
CA ASN A 313 15.39 11.65 -4.29
C ASN A 313 14.70 10.84 -3.15
N THR A 314 15.16 9.61 -2.96
CA THR A 314 14.94 8.79 -1.75
C THR A 314 16.21 7.98 -1.46
N ILE A 315 16.38 7.46 -0.24
CA ILE A 315 17.58 6.71 0.18
C ILE A 315 17.16 5.34 0.71
N ILE A 316 17.81 4.27 0.25
CA ILE A 316 17.47 2.89 0.68
C ILE A 316 18.70 2.05 1.01
N THR A 317 18.62 1.27 2.10
CA THR A 317 19.56 0.19 2.40
C THR A 317 19.07 -1.14 1.85
N VAL A 318 19.93 -1.84 1.10
CA VAL A 318 19.66 -3.16 0.50
C VAL A 318 20.70 -4.20 0.90
N SER A 319 20.28 -5.47 1.00
CA SER A 319 21.05 -6.62 1.51
C SER A 319 21.09 -7.77 0.51
N ASP A 320 22.17 -8.58 0.56
CA ASP A 320 22.38 -9.71 -0.37
C ASP A 320 21.17 -10.66 -0.42
N GLY A 321 20.80 -11.06 -1.63
CA GLY A 321 19.67 -11.96 -1.90
C GLY A 321 18.32 -11.26 -2.07
N GLN A 322 18.20 -9.97 -1.77
CA GLN A 322 17.04 -9.15 -2.12
C GLN A 322 17.01 -8.81 -3.62
N TYR A 323 15.90 -8.23 -4.09
CA TYR A 323 15.69 -7.79 -5.46
C TYR A 323 15.17 -6.36 -5.44
N LEU A 324 15.91 -5.41 -6.01
CA LEU A 324 15.50 -4.00 -6.09
C LEU A 324 15.04 -3.69 -7.51
N THR A 325 13.77 -3.34 -7.67
CA THR A 325 13.20 -2.77 -8.89
C THR A 325 13.23 -1.25 -8.80
N ILE A 326 13.76 -0.59 -9.83
CA ILE A 326 13.83 0.86 -9.97
C ILE A 326 13.06 1.24 -11.24
N ASN A 327 12.10 2.16 -11.12
CA ASN A 327 11.30 2.66 -12.23
C ASN A 327 11.39 4.20 -12.32
N ARG A 328 11.68 4.73 -13.52
CA ARG A 328 11.82 6.17 -13.83
C ARG A 328 12.82 6.92 -12.94
N ALA A 329 13.86 6.23 -12.50
CA ALA A 329 14.86 6.75 -11.58
C ALA A 329 16.24 6.13 -11.83
N THR A 330 17.24 6.54 -11.06
CA THR A 330 18.59 5.95 -11.08
C THR A 330 19.18 5.95 -9.69
N ALA A 331 19.66 4.79 -9.23
CA ALA A 331 20.34 4.63 -7.95
C ALA A 331 21.85 4.84 -8.09
N TYR A 332 22.43 5.49 -7.08
CA TYR A 332 23.86 5.75 -6.93
C TYR A 332 24.29 5.29 -5.52
N PRO A 333 25.46 4.65 -5.35
CA PRO A 333 26.01 4.36 -4.03
C PRO A 333 25.99 5.61 -3.15
N SER A 334 25.52 5.46 -1.91
CA SER A 334 25.29 6.59 -0.99
C SER A 334 26.57 7.42 -0.78
N ASP A 335 27.73 6.77 -0.71
CA ASP A 335 29.05 7.41 -0.56
C ASP A 335 29.54 8.19 -1.80
N GLN A 336 28.90 8.01 -2.97
CA GLN A 336 29.19 8.75 -4.21
C GLN A 336 28.29 9.99 -4.39
N VAL A 337 27.37 10.27 -3.46
CA VAL A 337 26.47 11.42 -3.51
C VAL A 337 26.74 12.35 -2.32
N SER A 338 27.27 13.55 -2.60
CA SER A 338 27.46 14.63 -1.62
C SER A 338 26.52 15.83 -1.84
N ASP A 339 25.90 15.91 -3.01
CA ASP A 339 25.24 17.13 -3.50
C ASP A 339 23.72 16.86 -3.63
N LEU A 340 23.03 16.81 -2.49
CA LEU A 340 21.57 16.87 -2.41
C LEU A 340 21.11 18.30 -2.12
N ASP A 341 20.06 18.75 -2.81
CA ASP A 341 19.43 20.03 -2.51
C ASP A 341 18.46 19.87 -1.34
N ILE A 342 18.90 20.27 -0.14
CA ILE A 342 18.13 20.18 1.10
C ILE A 342 16.98 21.22 1.18
N TYR A 343 16.84 22.07 0.16
CA TYR A 343 15.76 23.06 0.03
C TYR A 343 14.64 22.61 -0.93
N ASP A 344 14.62 21.33 -1.33
CA ASP A 344 13.54 20.68 -2.08
C ASP A 344 12.93 19.50 -1.27
N GLU A 345 11.89 18.85 -1.80
CA GLU A 345 11.39 17.57 -1.26
C GLU A 345 12.39 16.41 -1.51
N GLY A 346 12.43 15.42 -0.62
CA GLY A 346 13.39 14.30 -0.67
C GLY A 346 13.71 13.68 0.68
N MET A 347 14.73 12.81 0.72
CA MET A 347 15.22 12.13 1.93
C MET A 347 16.71 12.43 2.13
N PHE A 348 17.10 12.89 3.32
CA PHE A 348 18.43 13.45 3.57
C PHE A 348 19.11 12.83 4.81
N ARG A 349 20.39 12.47 4.69
CA ARG A 349 21.21 11.89 5.78
C ARG A 349 21.70 12.99 6.72
N VAL A 350 21.30 12.93 7.98
CA VAL A 350 21.69 13.90 9.01
C VAL A 350 23.11 13.60 9.48
N GLY A 351 23.97 14.61 9.41
CA GLY A 351 25.42 14.51 9.58
C GLY A 351 26.20 14.34 8.27
N ILE A 352 25.52 14.22 7.12
CA ILE A 352 26.14 14.13 5.77
C ILE A 352 25.56 15.19 4.83
N ASP A 353 24.26 15.10 4.49
CA ASP A 353 23.58 16.03 3.57
C ASP A 353 23.19 17.34 4.26
N LEU A 354 22.74 17.24 5.52
CA LEU A 354 22.49 18.37 6.42
C LEU A 354 23.08 18.10 7.82
N PRO A 355 23.64 19.10 8.52
CA PRO A 355 24.05 18.95 9.91
C PRO A 355 22.90 18.57 10.85
N ALA A 356 23.19 17.91 11.97
CA ALA A 356 22.25 17.86 13.10
C ALA A 356 21.87 19.26 13.61
N GLY A 357 20.61 19.45 13.98
CA GLY A 357 20.07 20.75 14.39
C GLY A 357 18.55 20.83 14.39
N GLU A 358 18.03 22.03 14.64
CA GLU A 358 16.62 22.37 14.50
C GLU A 358 16.43 23.17 13.21
N TYR A 359 15.54 22.70 12.33
CA TYR A 359 15.24 23.30 11.05
C TYR A 359 13.80 23.79 11.01
N LYS A 360 13.59 24.94 10.37
CA LYS A 360 12.26 25.39 9.98
C LYS A 360 11.93 24.80 8.61
N ILE A 361 10.76 24.18 8.49
CA ILE A 361 10.23 23.58 7.26
C ILE A 361 8.91 24.24 6.89
N HIS A 362 8.58 24.24 5.61
CA HIS A 362 7.35 24.83 5.09
C HIS A 362 6.65 23.90 4.10
N ALA A 363 5.32 23.79 4.22
CA ALA A 363 4.45 23.13 3.26
C ALA A 363 3.36 24.10 2.77
N ASN A 364 3.18 24.23 1.44
CA ASN A 364 2.20 25.16 0.85
C ASN A 364 0.73 24.69 0.98
N LYS A 365 0.55 23.42 1.34
CA LYS A 365 -0.71 22.67 1.55
C LYS A 365 -0.36 21.54 2.54
N SER A 366 -1.08 20.42 2.52
CA SER A 366 -0.64 19.16 3.14
C SER A 366 0.71 18.69 2.56
N GLY A 367 1.74 18.78 3.39
CA GLY A 367 3.04 18.13 3.23
C GLY A 367 3.36 17.23 4.41
N TYR A 368 4.31 16.33 4.23
CA TYR A 368 4.73 15.33 5.21
C TYR A 368 6.18 15.57 5.63
N VAL A 369 6.45 15.35 6.91
CA VAL A 369 7.81 15.27 7.48
C VAL A 369 7.97 13.98 8.25
N GLU A 370 9.13 13.33 8.09
CA GLU A 370 9.53 12.17 8.88
C GLU A 370 10.99 12.30 9.30
N VAL A 371 11.30 11.90 10.52
CA VAL A 371 12.66 11.65 11.00
C VAL A 371 12.76 10.17 11.31
N SER A 372 13.62 9.46 10.58
CA SER A 372 13.85 8.01 10.72
C SER A 372 15.28 7.71 11.19
N SER A 373 15.46 6.55 11.83
CA SER A 373 16.72 6.08 12.42
C SER A 373 17.57 5.22 11.48
N ASP A 374 17.01 4.81 10.35
CA ASP A 374 17.71 4.15 9.25
C ASP A 374 16.98 4.42 7.91
N SER A 375 17.57 3.98 6.80
CA SER A 375 17.02 4.06 5.43
C SER A 375 16.30 2.77 4.99
N SER A 376 15.70 2.01 5.91
CA SER A 376 14.98 0.77 5.58
C SER A 376 13.51 1.00 5.18
N HIS A 377 13.00 2.22 5.33
CA HIS A 377 11.58 2.59 5.14
C HIS A 377 10.60 1.75 5.98
N GLN A 378 11.10 1.10 7.04
CA GLN A 378 10.29 0.31 7.95
C GLN A 378 9.70 1.18 9.05
N PHE A 379 8.41 1.01 9.35
CA PHE A 379 7.70 1.76 10.39
C PHE A 379 8.44 1.81 11.74
N ARG A 380 9.07 0.69 12.15
CA ARG A 380 9.85 0.59 13.41
C ARG A 380 11.03 1.56 13.51
N SER A 381 11.46 2.12 12.38
CA SER A 381 12.63 2.99 12.28
C SER A 381 12.23 4.47 12.37
N ILE A 382 10.94 4.80 12.23
CA ILE A 382 10.42 6.17 12.40
C ILE A 382 10.60 6.61 13.85
N VAL A 383 11.23 7.78 14.03
CA VAL A 383 11.46 8.44 15.32
C VAL A 383 10.40 9.52 15.57
N MET A 384 9.99 10.22 14.52
CA MET A 384 8.79 11.07 14.50
C MET A 384 8.31 11.25 13.06
N ASN A 385 7.02 11.48 12.86
CA ASN A 385 6.47 12.00 11.61
C ASN A 385 5.29 12.94 11.86
N ASP A 386 4.85 13.66 10.83
CA ASP A 386 3.64 14.49 10.86
C ASP A 386 3.18 14.91 9.46
N ASN A 387 1.86 15.12 9.31
CA ASN A 387 1.27 15.81 8.17
C ASN A 387 0.93 17.25 8.57
N PHE A 388 1.47 18.23 7.85
CA PHE A 388 1.41 19.63 8.24
C PHE A 388 1.15 20.57 7.05
N GLU A 389 0.67 21.78 7.36
CA GLU A 389 0.52 22.90 6.44
C GLU A 389 1.17 24.15 7.06
N GLY A 390 1.78 24.99 6.22
CA GLY A 390 2.47 26.19 6.66
C GLY A 390 3.82 25.89 7.28
N ASP A 391 4.20 26.69 8.28
CA ASP A 391 5.51 26.64 8.95
C ASP A 391 5.53 25.66 10.12
N LYS A 392 6.54 24.78 10.17
CA LYS A 392 6.83 23.89 11.30
C LYS A 392 8.34 23.89 11.64
N TYR A 393 8.70 23.48 12.86
CA TYR A 393 10.07 23.15 13.23
C TYR A 393 10.25 21.63 13.38
N VAL A 394 11.39 21.11 12.96
CA VAL A 394 11.81 19.71 13.12
C VAL A 394 13.24 19.68 13.66
N THR A 395 13.50 18.80 14.64
CA THR A 395 14.84 18.61 15.22
C THR A 395 15.39 17.26 14.80
N VAL A 396 16.63 17.25 14.32
CA VAL A 396 17.32 16.07 13.78
C VAL A 396 18.71 15.90 14.39
N SER A 397 19.15 14.66 14.55
CA SER A 397 20.41 14.23 15.16
C SER A 397 21.27 13.43 14.18
N ASP A 398 22.59 13.45 14.34
CA ASP A 398 23.52 12.73 13.44
C ASP A 398 23.16 11.24 13.35
N GLY A 399 23.18 10.70 12.12
CA GLY A 399 22.81 9.32 11.82
C GLY A 399 21.30 9.09 11.62
N GLN A 400 20.46 10.11 11.77
CA GLN A 400 19.05 10.06 11.36
C GLN A 400 18.88 10.41 9.87
N TYR A 401 17.68 10.20 9.36
CA TYR A 401 17.25 10.54 8.01
C TYR A 401 16.05 11.49 8.12
N LEU A 402 16.07 12.61 7.40
CA LEU A 402 14.96 13.55 7.31
C LEU A 402 14.28 13.35 5.95
N THR A 403 13.01 12.93 5.94
CA THR A 403 12.19 12.87 4.73
C THR A 403 11.21 14.05 4.72
N LEU A 404 11.11 14.74 3.59
CA LEU A 404 10.14 15.81 3.33
C LEU A 404 9.42 15.50 2.02
N ASN A 405 8.09 15.55 2.01
CA ASN A 405 7.25 15.36 0.83
C ASN A 405 6.26 16.53 0.71
N ARG A 406 6.21 17.20 -0.44
CA ARG A 406 5.52 18.49 -0.66
C ARG A 406 5.91 19.59 0.34
N ALA A 407 7.09 19.45 0.95
CA ALA A 407 7.64 20.31 1.97
C ALA A 407 9.13 20.51 1.73
N ALA A 408 9.68 21.62 2.22
CA ALA A 408 11.10 21.96 2.11
C ALA A 408 11.60 22.70 3.35
N ILE A 409 12.92 22.67 3.59
CA ILE A 409 13.57 23.54 4.58
C ILE A 409 13.48 25.00 4.09
N VAL A 410 13.24 25.94 4.99
CA VAL A 410 13.25 27.39 4.69
C VAL A 410 14.43 28.09 5.37
N GLN A 411 14.97 29.12 4.71
CA GLN A 411 16.08 29.96 5.17
C GLN A 411 15.66 31.06 6.15
#